data_AF-A0A2V9QZH5-F1
#
_entry.id   AF-A0A2V9QZH5-F1
#
_cell.length_a   1.000
_cell.length_b   1.000
_cell.length_c   1.000
_cell.angle_alpha   90.00
_cell.angle_beta   90.00
_cell.angle_gamma   90.00
#
_symmetry.space_group_name_H-M   'P 1'
#
loop_
_entity.id
_entity.type
_entity.pdbx_description
1 polymer ?
#
loop_
_entity_poly.entity_id
_entity_poly.type
_entity_poly.pdbx_seq_one_letter_code
_entity_poly.pdbx_strand_id
1 'polypeptide(L)'
;MDDYSGMYAFIRDGEFLQLTIEEAGRVTGFISRYGDLESDRGVFLDQFFKQGKLEGNKLTFTTDTVHSVWYEFKGSVDRGQGKDRTEEDYYVIRGTLTENTIDANKKTSARTRQVAFKSFPLDAALPKTSN
;
A
#
# COMPACT_ATOMS: atom_id res chain seq x y z
N MET A 1 16.40 -13.45 3.78
CA MET A 1 14.97 -13.07 3.75
C MET A 1 14.82 -12.13 2.57
N ASP A 2 13.86 -12.37 1.68
CA ASP A 2 13.68 -11.49 0.52
C ASP A 2 13.27 -10.10 0.97
N ASP A 3 13.87 -9.08 0.35
CA ASP A 3 13.52 -7.68 0.57
C ASP A 3 12.38 -7.30 -0.38
N TYR A 4 11.16 -7.31 0.15
CA TYR A 4 9.97 -6.83 -0.55
C TYR A 4 9.75 -5.31 -0.39
N SER A 5 10.72 -4.56 0.11
CA SER A 5 10.60 -3.11 0.18
C SER A 5 10.58 -2.50 -1.22
N GLY A 6 9.77 -1.47 -1.40
CA GLY A 6 9.65 -0.75 -2.67
C GLY A 6 8.31 -0.05 -2.86
N MET A 7 8.16 0.51 -4.06
CA MET A 7 6.91 1.07 -4.55
C MET A 7 6.12 -0.03 -5.27
N TYR A 8 4.81 -0.05 -5.05
CA TYR A 8 3.87 -0.94 -5.71
C TYR A 8 2.69 -0.14 -6.28
N ALA A 9 2.21 -0.52 -7.45
CA ALA A 9 1.05 0.09 -8.10
C ALA A 9 -0.11 -0.91 -8.25
N PHE A 10 -1.33 -0.36 -8.17
CA PHE A 10 -2.64 -0.86 -8.60
C PHE A 10 -3.69 -1.24 -7.54
N ILE A 11 -4.58 -0.27 -7.31
CA ILE A 11 -5.95 -0.48 -6.81
C ILE A 11 -6.98 0.20 -7.74
N ARG A 12 -6.60 1.35 -8.29
CA ARG A 12 -7.15 2.11 -9.44
C ARG A 12 -5.98 2.87 -10.07
N ASP A 13 -6.18 3.46 -11.25
CA ASP A 13 -5.21 4.42 -11.80
C ASP A 13 -4.95 5.54 -10.80
N GLY A 14 -3.68 5.72 -10.42
CA GLY A 14 -3.24 6.74 -9.46
C GLY A 14 -3.29 6.35 -7.97
N GLU A 15 -3.50 5.08 -7.61
CA GLU A 15 -3.27 4.58 -6.25
C GLU A 15 -1.92 3.85 -6.15
N PHE A 16 -1.12 4.20 -5.13
CA PHE A 16 0.21 3.65 -4.90
C PHE A 16 0.36 3.12 -3.48
N LEU A 17 1.22 2.12 -3.31
CA LEU A 17 1.64 1.59 -2.02
C LEU A 17 3.15 1.67 -1.91
N GLN A 18 3.64 2.36 -0.88
CA GLN A 18 5.05 2.31 -0.49
C GLN A 18 5.15 1.33 0.67
N LEU A 19 6.04 0.34 0.56
CA LEU A 19 6.30 -0.63 1.62
C LEU A 19 7.79 -0.66 1.97
N THR A 20 8.11 -0.58 3.27
CA THR A 20 9.47 -0.77 3.82
C THR A 20 9.41 -1.88 4.86
N ILE A 21 10.26 -2.88 4.72
CA ILE A 21 10.44 -3.93 5.73
C ILE A 21 11.64 -3.56 6.59
N GLU A 22 11.40 -3.45 7.88
CA GLU A 22 12.41 -3.19 8.87
C GLU A 22 12.75 -4.44 9.68
N GLU A 23 13.57 -4.27 10.71
CA GLU A 23 13.97 -5.33 11.62
C GLU A 23 12.75 -6.06 12.21
N ALA A 24 12.92 -7.36 12.46
CA ALA A 24 11.90 -8.25 13.02
C ALA A 24 10.56 -8.28 12.24
N GLY A 25 10.56 -7.91 10.95
CA GLY A 25 9.38 -7.97 10.10
C GLY A 25 8.38 -6.84 10.36
N ARG A 26 8.79 -5.76 11.04
CA ARG A 26 7.98 -4.54 11.12
C ARG A 26 7.84 -3.93 9.73
N VAL A 27 6.64 -3.51 9.37
CA VAL A 27 6.38 -2.88 8.07
C VAL A 27 5.96 -1.43 8.28
N THR A 28 6.64 -0.52 7.60
CA THR A 28 6.31 0.91 7.52
C THR A 28 6.04 1.29 6.06
N GLY A 29 5.45 2.47 5.84
CA GLY A 29 5.07 2.93 4.52
C GLY A 29 3.77 3.71 4.50
N PHE A 30 3.16 3.82 3.32
CA PHE A 30 1.92 4.56 3.12
C PHE A 30 1.14 4.03 1.91
N ILE A 31 -0.18 4.28 1.93
CA ILE A 31 -1.02 4.24 0.72
C ILE A 31 -1.18 5.68 0.23
N SER A 32 -0.90 5.91 -1.04
CA SER A 32 -1.20 7.16 -1.71
C SER A 32 -2.43 7.00 -2.59
N ARG A 33 -3.39 7.91 -2.47
CA ARG A 33 -4.65 7.88 -3.22
C ARG A 33 -5.18 9.28 -3.51
N TYR A 34 -6.11 9.37 -4.44
CA TYR A 34 -6.96 10.56 -4.56
C TYR A 34 -7.99 10.60 -3.42
N GLY A 35 -8.22 11.80 -2.89
CA GLY A 35 -9.39 12.11 -2.08
C GLY A 35 -10.67 11.86 -2.87
N ASP A 36 -11.62 11.16 -2.24
CA ASP A 36 -12.93 10.80 -2.81
C ASP A 36 -14.06 11.62 -2.15
N LEU A 37 -13.77 12.39 -1.09
CA LEU A 37 -14.72 13.24 -0.40
C LEU A 37 -14.82 14.59 -1.10
N GLU A 38 -15.94 15.29 -0.95
CA GLU A 38 -16.12 16.61 -1.56
C GLU A 38 -15.03 17.62 -1.14
N SER A 39 -14.57 17.52 0.12
CA SER A 39 -13.54 18.38 0.69
C SER A 39 -12.11 18.12 0.20
N ASP A 40 -11.83 16.93 -0.35
CA ASP A 40 -10.49 16.52 -0.76
C ASP A 40 -10.42 15.93 -2.18
N ARG A 41 -11.50 16.09 -2.95
CA ARG A 41 -11.61 15.51 -4.29
C ARG A 41 -10.46 15.97 -5.18
N GLY A 42 -9.70 15.00 -5.69
CA GLY A 42 -8.56 15.24 -6.58
C GLY A 42 -7.26 15.62 -5.88
N VAL A 43 -7.24 15.73 -4.55
CA VAL A 43 -6.01 15.90 -3.77
C VAL A 43 -5.33 14.54 -3.57
N PHE A 44 -4.01 14.51 -3.75
CA PHE A 44 -3.20 13.33 -3.43
C PHE A 44 -3.00 13.26 -1.91
N LEU A 45 -3.42 12.16 -1.30
CA LEU A 45 -3.33 11.92 0.14
C LEU A 45 -2.44 10.72 0.42
N ASP A 46 -1.37 10.94 1.18
CA ASP A 46 -0.56 9.88 1.74
C ASP A 46 -1.10 9.49 3.12
N GLN A 47 -1.61 8.26 3.23
CA GLN A 47 -2.05 7.67 4.49
C GLN A 47 -1.00 6.68 4.99
N PHE A 48 -0.25 7.11 6.00
CA PHE A 48 0.84 6.34 6.60
C PHE A 48 0.35 5.13 7.38
N PHE A 49 1.18 4.10 7.46
CA PHE A 49 0.93 2.92 8.26
C PHE A 49 1.02 3.25 9.74
N LYS A 50 -0.10 3.06 10.45
CA LYS A 50 -0.13 3.04 11.91
C LYS A 50 0.59 1.82 12.47
N GLN A 51 0.40 0.68 11.81
CA GLN A 51 1.09 -0.57 12.11
C GLN A 51 1.15 -1.46 10.87
N GLY A 52 2.21 -2.24 10.76
CA GLY A 52 2.39 -3.20 9.68
C GLY A 52 3.32 -4.33 10.10
N LYS A 53 3.10 -5.51 9.53
CA LYS A 53 3.84 -6.72 9.85
C LYS A 53 3.97 -7.63 8.63
N LEU A 54 5.15 -8.22 8.49
CA LEU A 54 5.45 -9.28 7.54
C LEU A 54 5.90 -10.54 8.30
N GLU A 55 5.19 -11.64 8.09
CA GLU A 55 5.53 -12.96 8.64
C GLU A 55 5.69 -13.97 7.51
N GLY A 56 6.94 -14.29 7.18
CA GLY A 56 7.26 -15.03 5.96
C GLY A 56 6.90 -14.18 4.74
N ASN A 57 5.84 -14.58 4.03
CA ASN A 57 5.29 -13.80 2.92
C ASN A 57 3.94 -13.15 3.26
N LYS A 58 3.41 -13.33 4.47
CA LYS A 58 2.10 -12.80 4.86
C LYS A 58 2.23 -11.35 5.31
N LEU A 59 1.53 -10.47 4.61
CA LEU A 59 1.54 -9.03 4.86
C LEU A 59 0.21 -8.58 5.48
N THR A 60 0.32 -7.84 6.58
CA THR A 60 -0.81 -7.12 7.17
C THR A 60 -0.41 -5.69 7.51
N PHE A 61 -1.32 -4.74 7.32
CA PHE A 61 -1.13 -3.37 7.81
C PHE A 61 -2.46 -2.69 8.12
N THR A 62 -2.38 -1.61 8.90
CA THR A 62 -3.46 -0.65 9.13
C THR A 62 -2.88 0.76 8.97
N THR A 63 -3.61 1.65 8.30
CA THR A 63 -3.20 3.06 8.18
C THR A 63 -3.67 3.90 9.36
N ASP A 64 -3.10 5.08 9.53
CA ASP A 64 -3.73 6.14 10.30
C ASP A 64 -5.03 6.60 9.64
N THR A 65 -5.92 7.17 10.45
CA THR A 65 -7.17 7.75 9.98
C THR A 65 -6.92 9.14 9.40
N VAL A 66 -7.30 9.37 8.14
CA VAL A 66 -7.29 10.70 7.51
C VAL A 66 -8.68 10.98 6.97
N HIS A 67 -9.26 12.11 7.36
CA HIS A 67 -10.64 12.51 7.03
C HIS A 67 -11.66 11.40 7.29
N SER A 68 -11.57 10.78 8.47
CA SER A 68 -12.43 9.67 8.89
C SER A 68 -12.32 8.38 8.07
N VAL A 69 -11.32 8.26 7.19
CA VAL A 69 -11.04 7.05 6.41
C VAL A 69 -9.74 6.39 6.90
N TRP A 70 -9.74 5.08 7.09
CA TRP A 70 -8.52 4.27 7.26
C TRP A 70 -8.63 2.96 6.50
N TYR A 71 -7.48 2.36 6.17
CA TYR A 71 -7.41 1.09 5.48
C TYR A 71 -6.82 0.00 6.37
N GLU A 72 -7.33 -1.21 6.15
CA GLU A 72 -6.78 -2.45 6.66
C GLU A 72 -6.49 -3.39 5.49
N PHE A 73 -5.32 -4.01 5.51
CA PHE A 73 -4.93 -4.99 4.50
C PHE A 73 -4.54 -6.31 5.13
N LYS A 74 -4.94 -7.39 4.47
CA LYS A 74 -4.50 -8.74 4.76
C LYS A 74 -4.25 -9.50 3.47
N GLY A 75 -3.04 -10.01 3.31
CA GLY A 75 -2.65 -10.71 2.10
C GLY A 75 -1.25 -11.31 2.17
N SER A 76 -0.63 -11.46 1.00
CA SER A 76 0.72 -11.96 0.84
C SER A 76 1.50 -11.14 -0.19
N VAL A 77 2.83 -11.22 -0.09
CA VAL A 77 3.75 -10.85 -1.16
C VAL A 77 4.20 -12.12 -1.86
N ASP A 78 4.07 -12.18 -3.18
CA ASP A 78 4.42 -13.34 -3.99
C ASP A 78 5.31 -12.95 -5.17
N ARG A 79 5.97 -13.92 -5.79
CA ARG A 79 6.76 -13.71 -7.00
C ARG A 79 5.83 -13.42 -8.19
N GLY A 80 6.08 -12.33 -8.90
CA GLY A 80 5.34 -11.97 -10.11
C GLY A 80 6.00 -12.47 -11.39
N GLN A 81 5.65 -11.83 -12.51
CA GLN A 81 6.11 -12.20 -13.86
C GLN A 81 7.45 -11.58 -14.28
N GLY A 82 7.88 -10.48 -13.64
CA GLY A 82 9.15 -9.81 -13.96
C GLY A 82 10.34 -10.74 -13.68
N LYS A 83 11.36 -10.76 -14.53
CA LYS A 83 12.47 -11.72 -14.41
C LYS A 83 13.46 -11.37 -13.31
N ASP A 84 13.72 -10.07 -13.12
CA ASP A 84 14.59 -9.52 -12.08
C ASP A 84 14.00 -8.23 -11.48
N ARG A 85 14.63 -7.69 -10.43
CA ARG A 85 14.14 -6.53 -9.66
C ARG A 85 14.07 -5.23 -10.48
N THR A 86 14.64 -5.17 -11.67
CA THR A 86 14.57 -4.02 -12.59
C THR A 86 13.36 -4.10 -13.54
N GLU A 87 12.60 -5.20 -13.48
CA GLU A 87 11.34 -5.33 -14.21
C GLU A 87 10.14 -5.05 -13.29
N GLU A 88 9.09 -4.45 -13.84
CA GLU A 88 7.78 -4.38 -13.17
C GLU A 88 7.29 -5.80 -12.86
N ASP A 89 6.44 -5.95 -11.84
CA ASP A 89 5.81 -7.25 -11.54
C ASP A 89 6.86 -8.28 -11.11
N TYR A 90 8.03 -7.85 -10.60
CA TYR A 90 8.96 -8.78 -9.95
C TYR A 90 8.33 -9.33 -8.66
N TYR A 91 7.70 -8.47 -7.87
CA TYR A 91 6.85 -8.89 -6.76
C TYR A 91 5.41 -8.43 -6.98
N VAL A 92 4.46 -9.22 -6.46
CA VAL A 92 3.05 -8.86 -6.42
C VAL A 92 2.51 -9.02 -5.01
N ILE A 93 1.90 -7.96 -4.49
CA ILE A 93 1.14 -8.00 -3.25
C ILE A 93 -0.31 -8.32 -3.61
N ARG A 94 -0.87 -9.41 -3.09
CA ARG A 94 -2.27 -9.79 -3.32
C ARG A 94 -3.00 -9.95 -2.01
N GLY A 95 -4.25 -9.49 -1.97
CA GLY A 95 -5.07 -9.71 -0.79
C GLY A 95 -6.33 -8.89 -0.75
N THR A 96 -6.81 -8.74 0.47
CA THR A 96 -8.04 -8.03 0.78
C THR A 96 -7.71 -6.68 1.37
N LEU A 97 -8.21 -5.62 0.75
CA LEU A 97 -8.17 -4.26 1.27
C LEU A 97 -9.58 -3.89 1.78
N THR A 98 -9.66 -3.53 3.05
CA THR A 98 -10.87 -3.00 3.68
C THR A 98 -10.68 -1.52 3.93
N GLU A 99 -11.51 -0.72 3.28
CA GLU A 99 -11.68 0.70 3.57
C GLU A 99 -12.72 0.85 4.66
N ASN A 100 -12.38 1.54 5.73
CA ASN A 100 -13.30 1.86 6.80
C ASN A 100 -13.52 3.37 6.85
N THR A 101 -14.77 3.77 7.08
CA THR A 101 -15.18 5.18 7.14
C THR A 101 -16.02 5.42 8.38
N ILE A 102 -15.79 6.54 9.07
CA ILE A 102 -16.67 7.01 10.15
C ILE A 102 -17.47 8.22 9.66
N ASP A 103 -18.80 8.14 9.75
CA ASP A 103 -19.68 9.26 9.42
C ASP A 103 -19.81 10.29 10.56
N ALA A 104 -20.53 11.38 10.30
CA ALA A 104 -20.77 12.44 11.30
C ALA A 104 -21.50 11.95 12.56
N ASN A 105 -22.23 10.83 12.49
CA ASN A 105 -22.95 10.21 13.60
C ASN A 105 -22.09 9.18 14.35
N LYS A 106 -20.77 9.13 14.08
CA LYS A 106 -19.82 8.14 14.62
C LYS A 106 -20.15 6.70 14.23
N LYS A 107 -20.92 6.50 13.17
CA LYS A 107 -21.20 5.17 12.64
C LYS A 107 -20.07 4.77 11.69
N THR A 108 -19.51 3.59 11.94
CA THR A 108 -18.51 2.99 11.05
C THR A 108 -19.18 2.19 9.95
N SER A 109 -18.71 2.35 8.71
CA SER A 109 -18.99 1.46 7.60
C SER A 109 -17.68 0.95 6.99
N ALA A 110 -17.75 -0.22 6.36
CA ALA A 110 -16.60 -0.86 5.73
C ALA A 110 -16.93 -1.27 4.29
N ARG A 111 -15.97 -1.07 3.38
CA ARG A 111 -16.00 -1.57 2.00
C ARG A 111 -14.77 -2.41 1.75
N THR A 112 -14.98 -3.65 1.33
CA THR A 112 -13.90 -4.61 1.07
C THR A 112 -13.74 -4.84 -0.43
N ARG A 113 -12.49 -4.97 -0.89
CA ARG A 113 -12.14 -5.34 -2.26
C ARG A 113 -10.90 -6.24 -2.31
N GLN A 114 -10.83 -7.11 -3.31
CA GLN A 114 -9.59 -7.81 -3.66
C GLN A 114 -8.69 -6.87 -4.45
N VAL A 115 -7.39 -6.88 -4.15
CA VAL A 115 -6.39 -6.01 -4.78
C VAL A 115 -5.14 -6.82 -5.16
N ALA A 116 -4.43 -6.32 -6.18
CA ALA A 116 -3.16 -6.87 -6.61
C ALA A 116 -2.22 -5.72 -6.99
N PHE A 117 -1.15 -5.52 -6.22
CA PHE A 117 -0.18 -4.46 -6.46
C PHE A 117 1.09 -5.03 -7.05
N LYS A 118 1.54 -4.49 -8.19
CA LYS A 118 2.79 -4.89 -8.84
C LYS A 118 3.92 -3.98 -8.38
N SER A 119 5.08 -4.55 -8.09
CA SER A 119 6.28 -3.77 -7.78
C SER A 119 6.71 -2.94 -8.98
N PHE A 120 7.17 -1.72 -8.72
CA PHE A 120 7.94 -0.96 -9.70
C PHE A 120 9.32 -1.58 -9.91
N PRO A 121 9.95 -1.29 -11.06
CA PRO A 121 11.39 -1.43 -11.22
C PRO A 121 12.15 -0.76 -10.07
N LEU A 122 13.13 -1.45 -9.49
CA LEU A 122 13.92 -0.96 -8.34
C LEU A 122 14.59 0.40 -8.60
N ASP A 123 15.03 0.63 -9.84
CA ASP A 123 15.67 1.84 -10.32
C ASP A 123 14.70 2.99 -10.63
N ALA A 124 13.41 2.71 -10.77
CA ALA A 124 12.35 3.72 -10.87
C ALA A 124 11.82 4.15 -9.49
N ALA A 125 12.05 3.35 -8.44
CA ALA A 125 11.57 3.60 -7.08
C ALA A 125 12.48 4.53 -6.25
N LEU A 126 13.65 4.89 -6.76
CA LEU A 126 14.54 5.87 -6.15
C LEU A 126 14.43 7.21 -6.91
N PRO A 127 14.26 8.37 -6.24
CA PRO A 127 14.49 9.63 -6.90
C PRO A 127 15.92 9.61 -7.42
N LYS A 128 16.10 9.85 -8.73
CA LYS A 128 17.45 10.01 -9.30
C LYS A 128 18.10 11.17 -8.57
N THR A 129 19.04 10.89 -7.68
CA THR A 129 19.99 11.88 -7.22
C THR A 129 20.84 12.27 -8.43
N SER A 130 20.50 13.39 -9.06
CA SER A 130 21.38 14.03 -10.03
C SER A 130 22.67 14.39 -9.31
N ASN A 131 23.77 13.78 -9.77
CA ASN A 131 25.12 14.07 -9.33
C ASN A 131 25.67 15.30 -10.07
#